data_AF-A0A6A4G419-F1
#
_entry.id   AF-A0A6A4G419-F1
#
_cell.length_a   1.000
_cell.length_b   1.000
_cell.length_c   1.000
_cell.angle_alpha   90.00
_cell.angle_beta   90.00
_cell.angle_gamma   90.00
#
_symmetry.space_group_name_H-M   'P 1'
#
loop_
_entity.id
_entity.type
_entity.pdbx_description
1 polymer ?
#
loop_
_entity_poly.entity_id
_entity_poly.type
_entity_poly.pdbx_seq_one_letter_code
_entity_poly.pdbx_strand_id
1 'polypeptide(L)'
;MTVTGTNQEATPEEEEEEAEDMESTAERRGSKLLEQSDDEQDDDDVEAELDEEEAARQEARRLRTAIVEATEARDELQQRNTKLQRRIAALLQKNQENSAAASSSGTSAADASGVGAAGAAAAAGRREDKASASENAKRYLECLRGVHEAKVQMVAAQSQYDKVALELQSRLDEKEAKVTEIQDAFLEFKREVARNAENLRTGKPIAKRVIAQFEAAELRKDQEVEKVRLKHINLRTHLKKLEQQLHAKEQLAEGLHLIDFEQLKIENQTLNEKIEERNEELHKLRKKTTSTVQVLTHIKEKLQFVLAESQMLKRDSQELEEALTANRDQLAHKKKDRDATRQLAARLKSKEGFAKSELLIEDFEKRENDLVDLERRRAELIQRHALLTKQMKQAGKAVK
;
A
#
# COMPACT_ATOMS: atom_id res chain seq x y z
N MET A 1 13.96 -5.99 68.44
CA MET A 1 13.42 -5.51 69.73
C MET A 1 11.96 -5.17 69.50
N THR A 2 11.10 -5.83 70.27
CA THR A 2 9.69 -5.51 70.63
C THR A 2 8.61 -5.42 69.55
N VAL A 3 7.62 -6.27 69.78
CA VAL A 3 6.36 -6.57 69.08
C VAL A 3 5.21 -5.83 69.82
N THR A 4 4.06 -5.70 69.14
CA THR A 4 2.69 -5.38 69.64
C THR A 4 2.43 -3.92 70.03
N GLY A 5 1.32 -3.25 69.68
CA GLY A 5 0.07 -3.60 69.00
C GLY A 5 -1.00 -2.61 69.49
N THR A 6 -2.03 -2.29 68.68
CA THR A 6 -3.40 -1.96 69.14
C THR A 6 -4.33 -1.76 67.94
N ASN A 7 -5.29 -2.68 67.79
CA ASN A 7 -6.54 -2.51 67.06
C ASN A 7 -7.41 -1.47 67.76
N GLN A 8 -8.10 -0.62 67.00
CA GLN A 8 -9.34 0.04 67.41
C GLN A 8 -10.35 -0.04 66.26
N GLU A 9 -11.49 -0.69 66.54
CA GLU A 9 -12.70 -0.71 65.74
C GLU A 9 -13.30 0.70 65.68
N ALA A 10 -13.66 1.17 64.48
CA ALA A 10 -14.46 2.37 64.27
C ALA A 10 -15.92 1.95 64.04
N THR A 11 -16.82 2.53 64.84
CA THR A 11 -18.29 2.35 64.81
C THR A 11 -18.93 3.21 63.72
N PRO A 12 -19.99 2.75 63.03
CA PRO A 12 -20.52 3.39 61.82
C PRO A 12 -21.68 4.38 62.06
N GLU A 13 -21.64 5.19 63.12
CA GLU A 13 -22.75 6.13 63.46
C GLU A 13 -22.43 7.62 63.20
N GLU A 14 -21.24 7.95 62.67
CA GLU A 14 -20.86 9.35 62.36
C GLU A 14 -20.85 9.67 60.85
N GLU A 15 -21.13 8.70 59.97
CA GLU A 15 -21.14 8.89 58.51
C GLU A 15 -22.50 9.32 57.92
N GLU A 16 -23.59 9.31 58.70
CA GLU A 16 -24.92 9.70 58.20
C GLU A 16 -25.18 11.23 58.29
N GLU A 17 -24.59 11.95 59.25
CA GLU A 17 -24.80 13.41 59.36
C GLU A 17 -23.96 14.25 58.36
N GLU A 18 -22.78 13.79 57.93
CA GLU A 18 -21.99 14.51 56.90
C GLU A 18 -22.52 14.32 55.47
N ALA A 19 -23.37 13.31 55.22
CA ALA A 19 -23.96 13.06 53.91
C ALA A 19 -25.13 14.01 53.60
N GLU A 20 -25.95 14.38 54.59
CA GLU A 20 -27.13 15.25 54.38
C GLU A 20 -26.74 16.71 54.09
N ASP A 21 -25.63 17.21 54.65
CA ASP A 21 -25.14 18.58 54.41
C ASP A 21 -24.46 18.75 53.03
N MET A 22 -23.93 17.68 52.45
CA MET A 22 -23.37 17.68 51.08
C MET A 22 -24.45 17.61 50.01
N GLU A 23 -25.58 16.96 50.27
CA GLU A 23 -26.70 16.87 49.33
C GLU A 23 -27.45 18.20 49.20
N SER A 24 -27.69 18.90 50.32
CA SER A 24 -28.39 20.20 50.32
C SER A 24 -27.58 21.33 49.64
N THR A 25 -26.25 21.24 49.69
CA THR A 25 -25.35 22.22 49.03
C THR A 25 -25.15 21.92 47.54
N ALA A 26 -25.34 20.68 47.11
CA ALA A 26 -25.33 20.27 45.70
C ALA A 26 -26.61 20.72 44.97
N GLU A 27 -27.79 20.56 45.58
CA GLU A 27 -29.07 20.97 44.98
C GLU A 27 -29.16 22.49 44.73
N ARG A 28 -28.57 23.28 45.64
CA ARG A 28 -28.52 24.75 45.53
C ARG A 28 -27.53 25.26 44.49
N ARG A 29 -26.52 24.47 44.13
CA ARG A 29 -25.59 24.77 43.03
C ARG A 29 -26.12 24.29 41.68
N GLY A 30 -26.84 23.16 41.64
CA GLY A 30 -27.50 22.65 40.43
C GLY A 30 -28.58 23.59 39.90
N SER A 31 -29.41 24.15 40.79
CA SER A 31 -30.46 25.11 40.41
C SER A 31 -29.92 26.44 39.87
N LYS A 32 -28.71 26.86 40.28
CA LYS A 32 -28.12 28.13 39.83
C LYS A 32 -27.30 28.01 38.54
N LEU A 33 -26.95 26.79 38.12
CA LEU A 33 -26.28 26.53 36.84
C LEU A 33 -27.28 26.33 35.68
N LEU A 34 -28.53 25.92 35.97
CA LEU A 34 -29.56 25.65 34.96
C LEU A 34 -30.31 26.90 34.45
N GLU A 35 -30.12 28.05 35.07
CA GLU A 35 -30.85 29.29 34.72
C GLU A 35 -29.99 30.28 33.91
N GLN A 36 -28.79 29.87 33.47
CA GLN A 36 -27.85 30.73 32.72
C GLN A 36 -27.29 30.10 31.43
N SER A 37 -27.75 28.93 30.99
CA SER A 37 -27.19 28.23 29.82
C SER A 37 -28.11 28.09 28.60
N ASP A 38 -29.41 28.34 28.70
CA ASP A 38 -30.37 27.82 27.71
C ASP A 38 -30.94 28.87 26.72
N ASP A 39 -30.49 30.13 26.74
CA ASP A 39 -31.06 31.19 25.87
C ASP A 39 -30.12 31.71 24.77
N GLU A 40 -28.87 31.23 24.65
CA GLU A 40 -27.91 31.74 23.63
C GLU A 40 -27.26 30.65 22.74
N GLN A 41 -27.64 29.37 22.86
CA GLN A 41 -27.05 28.27 22.06
C GLN A 41 -28.00 27.59 21.08
N ASP A 42 -29.32 27.84 21.17
CA ASP A 42 -30.32 27.21 20.29
C ASP A 42 -30.56 27.99 18.97
N ASP A 43 -30.17 29.26 18.88
CA ASP A 43 -30.39 30.07 17.66
C ASP A 43 -29.34 29.78 16.56
N ASP A 44 -28.09 29.46 16.93
CA ASP A 44 -27.00 29.21 15.97
C ASP A 44 -27.12 27.82 15.28
N ASP A 45 -27.65 26.81 15.99
CA ASP A 45 -27.83 25.44 15.44
C ASP A 45 -29.04 25.35 14.50
N VAL A 46 -30.07 26.19 14.68
CA VAL A 46 -31.25 26.25 13.78
C VAL A 46 -30.94 27.03 12.49
N GLU A 47 -30.13 28.09 12.55
CA GLU A 47 -29.65 28.77 11.33
C GLU A 47 -28.77 27.86 10.46
N ALA A 48 -27.89 27.06 11.07
CA ALA A 48 -27.02 26.13 10.35
C ALA A 48 -27.79 25.01 9.62
N GLU A 49 -28.85 24.43 10.23
CA GLU A 49 -29.68 23.41 9.57
C GLU A 49 -30.53 24.00 8.42
N LEU A 50 -30.98 25.25 8.53
CA LEU A 50 -31.72 25.94 7.47
C LEU A 50 -30.84 26.25 6.26
N ASP A 51 -29.58 26.64 6.49
CA ASP A 51 -28.61 26.90 5.43
C ASP A 51 -28.23 25.62 4.65
N GLU A 52 -28.11 24.47 5.33
CA GLU A 52 -27.88 23.18 4.68
C GLU A 52 -29.10 22.72 3.85
N GLU A 53 -30.32 22.92 4.36
CA GLU A 53 -31.54 22.57 3.62
C GLU A 53 -31.74 23.46 2.38
N GLU A 54 -31.42 24.76 2.49
CA GLU A 54 -31.45 25.68 1.35
C GLU A 54 -30.39 25.35 0.30
N ALA A 55 -29.18 24.98 0.70
CA ALA A 55 -28.12 24.52 -0.20
C ALA A 55 -28.54 23.25 -0.97
N ALA A 56 -29.14 22.27 -0.28
CA ALA A 56 -29.65 21.04 -0.89
C ALA A 56 -30.80 21.31 -1.88
N ARG A 57 -31.70 22.25 -1.57
CA ARG A 57 -32.78 22.67 -2.47
C ARG A 57 -32.25 23.40 -3.71
N GLN A 58 -31.20 24.21 -3.57
CA GLN A 58 -30.54 24.87 -4.70
C GLN A 58 -29.83 23.87 -5.61
N GLU A 59 -29.13 22.88 -5.04
CA GLU A 59 -28.50 21.82 -5.82
C GLU A 59 -29.53 20.95 -6.54
N ALA A 60 -30.63 20.58 -5.89
CA ALA A 60 -31.73 19.85 -6.51
C ALA A 60 -32.37 20.64 -7.66
N ARG A 61 -32.49 21.97 -7.55
CA ARG A 61 -32.94 22.84 -8.65
C ARG A 61 -31.95 22.84 -9.81
N ARG A 62 -30.65 22.96 -9.55
CA ARG A 62 -29.59 22.92 -10.58
C ARG A 62 -29.57 21.57 -11.32
N LEU A 63 -29.72 20.46 -10.59
CA LEU A 63 -29.80 19.13 -11.20
C LEU A 63 -31.07 18.98 -12.06
N ARG A 64 -32.21 19.50 -11.60
CA ARG A 64 -33.44 19.50 -12.40
C ARG A 64 -33.32 20.32 -13.68
N THR A 65 -32.73 21.52 -13.63
CA THR A 65 -32.50 22.33 -14.83
C THR A 65 -31.54 21.64 -15.78
N ALA A 66 -30.44 21.07 -15.27
CA ALA A 66 -29.48 20.31 -16.09
C ALA A 66 -30.12 19.07 -16.76
N ILE A 67 -31.02 18.37 -16.06
CA ILE A 67 -31.77 17.24 -16.64
C ILE A 67 -32.69 17.73 -17.76
N VAL A 68 -33.42 18.83 -17.55
CA VAL A 68 -34.32 19.38 -18.58
C VAL A 68 -33.52 19.79 -19.83
N GLU A 69 -32.44 20.55 -19.66
CA GLU A 69 -31.54 20.94 -20.76
C GLU A 69 -30.96 19.72 -21.49
N ALA A 70 -30.54 18.69 -20.75
CA ALA A 70 -30.04 17.45 -21.35
C ALA A 70 -31.13 16.69 -22.13
N THR A 71 -32.37 16.69 -21.65
CA THR A 71 -33.50 16.07 -22.37
C THR A 71 -33.87 16.83 -23.64
N GLU A 72 -33.87 18.16 -23.59
CA GLU A 72 -34.13 19.00 -24.77
C GLU A 72 -33.02 18.82 -25.83
N ALA A 73 -31.75 18.83 -25.40
CA ALA A 73 -30.62 18.57 -26.29
C ALA A 73 -30.68 17.18 -26.94
N ARG A 74 -31.07 16.14 -26.17
CA ARG A 74 -31.28 14.79 -26.69
C ARG A 74 -32.39 14.78 -27.75
N ASP A 75 -33.52 15.42 -27.47
CA ASP A 75 -34.67 15.44 -28.37
C ASP A 75 -34.35 16.22 -29.66
N GLU A 76 -33.59 17.32 -29.57
CA GLU A 76 -33.05 18.02 -30.74
C GLU A 76 -32.12 17.15 -31.57
N LEU A 77 -31.18 16.44 -30.95
CA LEU A 77 -30.28 15.52 -31.64
C LEU A 77 -31.06 14.39 -32.31
N GLN A 78 -32.12 13.89 -31.66
CA GLN A 78 -32.99 12.86 -32.21
C GLN A 78 -33.80 13.39 -33.41
N GLN A 79 -34.28 14.64 -33.37
CA GLN A 79 -34.92 15.30 -34.51
C GLN A 79 -33.93 15.53 -35.67
N ARG A 80 -32.68 15.92 -35.37
CA ARG A 80 -31.63 16.07 -36.38
C ARG A 80 -31.27 14.71 -36.99
N ASN A 81 -31.15 13.66 -36.17
CA ASN A 81 -30.86 12.31 -36.61
C ASN A 81 -31.98 11.77 -37.52
N THR A 82 -33.25 11.93 -37.14
CA THR A 82 -34.38 11.52 -38.00
C THR A 82 -34.42 12.31 -39.32
N LYS A 83 -34.11 13.61 -39.32
CA LYS A 83 -33.97 14.40 -40.56
C LYS A 83 -32.82 13.90 -41.43
N LEU A 84 -31.67 13.56 -40.84
CA LEU A 84 -30.53 12.99 -41.55
C LEU A 84 -30.85 11.60 -42.11
N GLN A 85 -31.52 10.74 -41.34
CA GLN A 85 -31.99 9.43 -41.81
C GLN A 85 -32.95 9.55 -42.99
N ARG A 86 -33.90 10.50 -42.96
CA ARG A 86 -34.77 10.78 -44.12
C ARG A 86 -33.97 11.28 -45.33
N ARG A 87 -32.98 12.15 -45.13
CA ARG A 87 -32.09 12.61 -46.21
C ARG A 87 -31.24 11.49 -46.79
N ILE A 88 -30.69 10.61 -45.95
CA ILE A 88 -29.91 9.44 -46.37
C ILE A 88 -30.82 8.46 -47.12
N ALA A 89 -32.03 8.19 -46.64
CA ALA A 89 -33.00 7.35 -47.34
C ALA A 89 -33.36 7.93 -48.73
N ALA A 90 -33.59 9.25 -48.82
CA ALA A 90 -33.84 9.92 -50.09
C ALA A 90 -32.63 9.87 -51.04
N LEU A 91 -31.41 10.02 -50.52
CA LEU A 91 -30.17 9.89 -51.31
C LEU A 91 -29.94 8.45 -51.77
N LEU A 92 -30.20 7.45 -50.92
CA LEU A 92 -30.11 6.03 -51.29
C LEU A 92 -31.13 5.67 -52.36
N GLN A 93 -32.38 6.16 -52.23
CA GLN A 93 -33.41 5.98 -53.25
C GLN A 93 -32.99 6.63 -54.57
N LYS A 94 -32.52 7.88 -54.54
CA LYS A 94 -32.02 8.58 -55.73
C LYS A 94 -30.79 7.90 -56.34
N ASN A 95 -29.91 7.31 -55.53
CA ASN A 95 -28.74 6.57 -56.01
C ASN A 95 -29.13 5.19 -56.55
N GLN A 96 -30.19 4.57 -56.03
CA GLN A 96 -30.77 3.33 -56.56
C GLN A 96 -31.50 3.57 -57.88
N GLU A 97 -32.21 4.69 -58.02
CA GLU A 97 -32.81 5.17 -59.27
C GLU A 97 -31.71 5.52 -60.30
N ASN A 98 -30.64 6.22 -59.89
CA ASN A 98 -29.50 6.47 -60.77
C ASN A 98 -28.72 5.20 -61.13
N SER A 99 -28.62 4.22 -60.22
CA SER A 99 -28.00 2.92 -60.48
C SER A 99 -28.86 2.07 -61.42
N ALA A 100 -30.19 2.15 -61.33
CA ALA A 100 -31.13 1.49 -62.24
C ALA A 100 -31.16 2.17 -63.62
N ALA A 101 -30.97 3.50 -63.66
CA ALA A 101 -30.79 4.26 -64.89
C ALA A 101 -29.42 3.99 -65.56
N ALA A 102 -28.35 3.78 -64.78
CA ALA A 102 -27.03 3.42 -65.29
C ALA A 102 -26.95 1.96 -65.77
N SER A 103 -27.67 1.02 -65.14
CA SER A 103 -27.76 -0.37 -65.60
C SER A 103 -28.65 -0.56 -66.83
N SER A 104 -29.59 0.36 -67.10
CA SER A 104 -30.41 0.38 -68.32
C SER A 104 -29.76 1.12 -69.50
N SER A 105 -28.67 1.86 -69.28
CA SER A 105 -27.94 2.61 -70.32
C SER A 105 -26.52 2.08 -70.62
N GLY A 106 -26.12 0.95 -70.04
CA GLY A 106 -24.76 0.38 -70.13
C GLY A 106 -24.64 -0.98 -70.83
N THR A 107 -25.53 -1.33 -71.76
CA THR A 107 -25.38 -2.51 -72.64
C THR A 107 -25.02 -2.06 -74.06
N SER A 108 -23.80 -1.56 -74.22
CA SER A 108 -23.11 -1.57 -75.50
C SER A 108 -21.60 -1.47 -75.31
N ALA A 109 -20.90 -2.31 -76.05
CA ALA A 109 -19.44 -2.38 -76.26
C ALA A 109 -18.70 -3.40 -75.38
N ALA A 110 -18.20 -4.38 -76.11
CA ALA A 110 -17.39 -5.50 -75.68
C ALA A 110 -15.91 -5.11 -75.52
N ASP A 111 -15.19 -6.05 -74.92
CA ASP A 111 -13.81 -6.44 -75.23
C ASP A 111 -12.66 -5.52 -74.76
N ALA A 112 -11.86 -6.06 -73.84
CA ALA A 112 -10.40 -5.95 -73.86
C ALA A 112 -9.81 -6.78 -72.71
N SER A 113 -9.12 -7.85 -73.11
CA SER A 113 -8.13 -8.57 -72.33
C SER A 113 -6.94 -7.65 -71.96
N GLY A 114 -6.41 -7.79 -70.74
CA GLY A 114 -5.10 -7.19 -70.41
C GLY A 114 -4.83 -6.89 -68.92
N VAL A 115 -4.00 -7.75 -68.33
CA VAL A 115 -2.99 -7.45 -67.30
C VAL A 115 -3.44 -7.19 -65.85
N GLY A 116 -2.94 -8.03 -64.92
CA GLY A 116 -2.58 -7.59 -63.57
C GLY A 116 -3.07 -8.47 -62.42
N ALA A 117 -2.28 -9.48 -62.04
CA ALA A 117 -2.47 -10.30 -60.83
C ALA A 117 -2.42 -9.51 -59.50
N ALA A 118 -2.16 -8.20 -59.53
CA ALA A 118 -2.26 -7.29 -58.37
C ALA A 118 -3.68 -6.74 -58.12
N GLY A 119 -4.60 -6.83 -59.10
CA GLY A 119 -5.99 -6.37 -58.97
C GLY A 119 -6.92 -7.37 -58.28
N ALA A 120 -6.54 -8.65 -58.20
CA ALA A 120 -7.36 -9.71 -57.63
C ALA A 120 -7.52 -9.59 -56.10
N ALA A 121 -6.46 -9.16 -55.38
CA ALA A 121 -6.52 -8.96 -53.93
C ALA A 121 -7.36 -7.74 -53.54
N ALA A 122 -7.28 -6.63 -54.28
CA ALA A 122 -8.10 -5.43 -54.06
C ALA A 122 -9.57 -5.62 -54.50
N ALA A 123 -9.82 -6.43 -55.54
CA ALA A 123 -11.18 -6.81 -55.96
C ALA A 123 -11.82 -7.86 -55.03
N ALA A 124 -11.02 -8.74 -54.42
CA ALA A 124 -11.46 -9.67 -53.38
C ALA A 124 -11.82 -8.92 -52.09
N GLY A 125 -10.97 -8.01 -51.62
CA GLY A 125 -11.26 -7.14 -50.47
C GLY A 125 -12.51 -6.27 -50.70
N ARG A 126 -12.67 -5.64 -51.88
CA ARG A 126 -13.91 -4.92 -52.23
C ARG A 126 -15.15 -5.81 -52.35
N ARG A 127 -14.99 -7.10 -52.70
CA ARG A 127 -16.11 -8.06 -52.74
C ARG A 127 -16.50 -8.50 -51.33
N GLU A 128 -15.53 -8.72 -50.45
CA GLU A 128 -15.76 -9.02 -49.02
C GLU A 128 -16.34 -7.81 -48.29
N ASP A 129 -15.86 -6.59 -48.55
CA ASP A 129 -16.41 -5.35 -48.01
C ASP A 129 -17.83 -5.07 -48.55
N LYS A 130 -18.12 -5.41 -49.81
CA LYS A 130 -19.46 -5.27 -50.40
C LYS A 130 -20.42 -6.37 -49.92
N ALA A 131 -19.92 -7.57 -49.67
CA ALA A 131 -20.67 -8.65 -49.05
C ALA A 131 -20.98 -8.33 -47.58
N SER A 132 -20.00 -7.81 -46.82
CA SER A 132 -20.19 -7.37 -45.44
C SER A 132 -21.10 -6.15 -45.36
N ALA A 133 -21.02 -5.20 -46.29
CA ALA A 133 -21.95 -4.08 -46.39
C ALA A 133 -23.38 -4.54 -46.76
N SER A 134 -23.51 -5.54 -47.61
CA SER A 134 -24.80 -6.16 -47.97
C SER A 134 -25.40 -6.93 -46.80
N GLU A 135 -24.58 -7.66 -46.04
CA GLU A 135 -25.00 -8.33 -44.80
C GLU A 135 -25.37 -7.34 -43.70
N ASN A 136 -24.62 -6.25 -43.55
CA ASN A 136 -24.94 -5.18 -42.61
C ASN A 136 -26.22 -4.44 -43.02
N ALA A 137 -26.47 -4.23 -44.31
CA ALA A 137 -27.72 -3.67 -44.81
C ALA A 137 -28.90 -4.62 -44.56
N LYS A 138 -28.71 -5.94 -44.73
CA LYS A 138 -29.73 -6.95 -44.39
C LYS A 138 -30.03 -6.98 -42.90
N ARG A 139 -29.01 -6.97 -42.04
CA ARG A 139 -29.15 -6.88 -40.57
C ARG A 139 -29.86 -5.59 -40.16
N TYR A 140 -29.51 -4.46 -40.77
CA TYR A 140 -30.19 -3.18 -40.52
C TYR A 140 -31.67 -3.22 -40.93
N LEU A 141 -31.99 -3.80 -42.09
CA LEU A 141 -33.37 -4.00 -42.53
C LEU A 141 -34.14 -4.95 -41.63
N GLU A 142 -33.49 -6.00 -41.11
CA GLU A 142 -34.07 -6.93 -40.16
C GLU A 142 -34.32 -6.26 -38.80
N CYS A 143 -33.39 -5.44 -38.29
CA CYS A 143 -33.61 -4.61 -37.11
C CYS A 143 -34.76 -3.61 -37.32
N LEU A 144 -34.83 -2.94 -38.47
CA LEU A 144 -35.94 -2.03 -38.79
C LEU A 144 -37.28 -2.77 -38.87
N ARG A 145 -37.29 -3.99 -39.41
CA ARG A 145 -38.47 -4.85 -39.44
C ARG A 145 -38.90 -5.25 -38.04
N GLY A 146 -37.96 -5.66 -37.18
CA GLY A 146 -38.23 -5.97 -35.78
C GLY A 146 -38.77 -4.77 -35.00
N VAL A 147 -38.23 -3.56 -35.25
CA VAL A 147 -38.77 -2.32 -34.65
C VAL A 147 -40.17 -2.00 -35.17
N HIS A 148 -40.42 -2.18 -36.47
CA HIS A 148 -41.74 -1.95 -37.04
C HIS A 148 -42.77 -2.97 -36.49
N GLU A 149 -42.40 -4.24 -36.42
CA GLU A 149 -43.23 -5.30 -35.86
C GLU A 149 -43.51 -5.07 -34.38
N ALA A 150 -42.50 -4.69 -33.58
CA ALA A 150 -42.69 -4.29 -32.20
C ALA A 150 -43.64 -3.09 -32.06
N LYS A 151 -43.55 -2.08 -32.93
CA LYS A 151 -44.48 -0.95 -32.96
C LYS A 151 -45.90 -1.37 -33.29
N VAL A 152 -46.08 -2.25 -34.29
CA VAL A 152 -47.40 -2.78 -34.67
C VAL A 152 -47.99 -3.60 -33.52
N GLN A 153 -47.18 -4.44 -32.86
CA GLN A 153 -47.59 -5.20 -31.69
C GLN A 153 -47.98 -4.28 -30.53
N MET A 154 -47.22 -3.21 -30.27
CA MET A 154 -47.56 -2.22 -29.24
C MET A 154 -48.90 -1.53 -29.53
N VAL A 155 -49.13 -1.09 -30.77
CA VAL A 155 -50.40 -0.44 -31.16
C VAL A 155 -51.57 -1.42 -31.08
N ALA A 156 -51.37 -2.67 -31.49
CA ALA A 156 -52.37 -3.73 -31.39
C ALA A 156 -52.71 -4.04 -29.92
N ALA A 157 -51.69 -4.17 -29.07
CA ALA A 157 -51.88 -4.39 -27.63
C ALA A 157 -52.60 -3.20 -26.98
N GLN A 158 -52.21 -1.96 -27.33
CA GLN A 158 -52.88 -0.75 -26.84
C GLN A 158 -54.37 -0.74 -27.23
N SER A 159 -54.70 -1.03 -28.49
CA SER A 159 -56.09 -1.13 -28.93
C SER A 159 -56.88 -2.24 -28.20
N GLN A 160 -56.23 -3.36 -27.88
CA GLN A 160 -56.85 -4.41 -27.08
C GLN A 160 -57.11 -3.96 -25.64
N TYR A 161 -56.14 -3.31 -25.00
CA TYR A 161 -56.30 -2.78 -23.64
C TYR A 161 -57.36 -1.68 -23.59
N ASP A 162 -57.43 -0.80 -24.59
CA ASP A 162 -58.46 0.23 -24.67
C ASP A 162 -59.86 -0.37 -24.79
N LYS A 163 -60.04 -1.43 -25.61
CA LYS A 163 -61.31 -2.16 -25.71
C LYS A 163 -61.72 -2.79 -24.38
N VAL A 164 -60.78 -3.46 -23.70
CA VAL A 164 -61.04 -4.07 -22.40
C VAL A 164 -61.35 -3.01 -21.35
N ALA A 165 -60.65 -1.87 -21.37
CA ALA A 165 -60.93 -0.74 -20.48
C ALA A 165 -62.34 -0.18 -20.68
N LEU A 166 -62.77 0.01 -21.94
CA LEU A 166 -64.13 0.45 -22.25
C LEU A 166 -65.20 -0.56 -21.82
N GLU A 167 -64.97 -1.85 -22.02
CA GLU A 167 -65.88 -2.90 -21.58
C GLU A 167 -66.01 -2.94 -20.05
N LEU A 168 -64.89 -2.86 -19.33
CA LEU A 168 -64.87 -2.80 -17.88
C LEU A 168 -65.56 -1.53 -17.35
N GLN A 169 -65.37 -0.39 -18.01
CA GLN A 169 -66.05 0.85 -17.66
C GLN A 169 -67.56 0.75 -17.86
N SER A 170 -68.01 0.26 -19.02
CA SER A 170 -69.44 0.04 -19.29
C SER A 170 -70.08 -0.87 -18.24
N ARG A 171 -69.37 -1.94 -17.86
CA ARG A 171 -69.83 -2.86 -16.82
C ARG A 171 -69.87 -2.21 -15.43
N LEU A 172 -68.95 -1.30 -15.13
CA LEU A 172 -68.96 -0.52 -13.90
C LEU A 172 -70.16 0.42 -13.86
N ASP A 173 -70.38 1.19 -14.93
CA ASP A 173 -71.50 2.13 -15.06
C ASP A 173 -72.86 1.40 -14.93
N GLU A 174 -73.02 0.23 -15.57
CA GLU A 174 -74.22 -0.60 -15.43
C GLU A 174 -74.45 -1.08 -13.99
N LYS A 175 -73.38 -1.41 -13.26
CA LYS A 175 -73.47 -1.88 -11.88
C LYS A 175 -73.79 -0.71 -10.95
N GLU A 176 -73.21 0.45 -11.17
CA GLU A 176 -73.53 1.67 -10.43
C GLU A 176 -74.99 2.07 -10.63
N ALA A 177 -75.49 2.06 -11.86
CA ALA A 177 -76.90 2.34 -12.16
C ALA A 177 -77.86 1.38 -11.43
N LYS A 178 -77.52 0.08 -11.39
CA LYS A 178 -78.30 -0.91 -10.63
C LYS A 178 -78.25 -0.67 -9.13
N VAL A 179 -77.09 -0.27 -8.59
CA VAL A 179 -76.94 0.05 -7.17
C VAL A 179 -77.79 1.28 -6.82
N THR A 180 -77.78 2.33 -7.64
CA THR A 180 -78.61 3.52 -7.42
C THR A 180 -80.09 3.18 -7.49
N GLU A 181 -80.52 2.37 -8.45
CA GLU A 181 -81.93 1.96 -8.58
C GLU A 181 -82.40 1.15 -7.36
N ILE A 182 -81.58 0.20 -6.89
CA ILE A 182 -81.88 -0.59 -5.69
C ILE A 182 -81.90 0.30 -4.44
N GLN A 183 -80.96 1.25 -4.33
CA GLN A 183 -80.90 2.19 -3.21
C GLN A 183 -82.14 3.07 -3.16
N ASP A 184 -82.55 3.64 -4.30
CA ASP A 184 -83.74 4.49 -4.40
C ASP A 184 -85.01 3.70 -4.08
N ALA A 185 -85.14 2.48 -4.61
CA ALA A 185 -86.25 1.58 -4.28
C ALA A 185 -86.29 1.22 -2.78
N PHE A 186 -85.13 1.00 -2.16
CA PHE A 186 -85.05 0.72 -0.72
C PHE A 186 -85.42 1.95 0.13
N LEU A 187 -85.00 3.15 -0.28
CA LEU A 187 -85.37 4.41 0.39
C LEU A 187 -86.88 4.66 0.29
N GLU A 188 -87.50 4.41 -0.86
CA GLU A 188 -88.96 4.55 -1.00
C GLU A 188 -89.71 3.49 -0.17
N PHE A 189 -89.24 2.24 -0.16
CA PHE A 189 -89.80 1.21 0.70
C PHE A 189 -89.72 1.60 2.19
N LYS A 190 -88.58 2.13 2.63
CA LYS A 190 -88.38 2.60 4.01
C LYS A 190 -89.31 3.76 4.35
N ARG A 191 -89.52 4.68 3.40
CA ARG A 191 -90.52 5.76 3.49
C ARG A 191 -91.94 5.24 3.64
N GLU A 192 -92.33 4.28 2.83
CA GLU A 192 -93.66 3.68 2.88
C GLU A 192 -93.90 2.97 4.22
N VAL A 193 -92.94 2.17 4.69
CA VAL A 193 -93.00 1.52 6.01
C VAL A 193 -93.11 2.56 7.13
N ALA A 194 -92.33 3.65 7.07
CA ALA A 194 -92.38 4.70 8.08
C ALA A 194 -93.71 5.50 8.06
N ARG A 195 -94.34 5.68 6.89
CA ARG A 195 -95.67 6.32 6.77
C ARG A 195 -96.77 5.43 7.37
N ASN A 196 -96.66 4.12 7.21
CA ASN A 196 -97.61 3.13 7.71
C ASN A 196 -97.38 2.77 9.19
N ALA A 197 -96.26 3.20 9.78
CA ALA A 197 -95.96 2.96 11.18
C ALA A 197 -96.77 3.89 12.10
N GLU A 198 -97.30 3.32 13.18
CA GLU A 198 -98.03 4.04 14.22
C GLU A 198 -97.19 4.19 15.48
N ASN A 199 -97.40 5.29 16.19
CA ASN A 199 -96.67 5.57 17.41
C ASN A 199 -97.25 4.75 18.57
N LEU A 200 -96.47 3.83 19.16
CA LEU A 200 -96.90 2.94 20.24
C LEU A 200 -97.55 3.65 21.44
N ARG A 201 -97.20 4.91 21.71
CA ARG A 201 -97.73 5.67 22.85
C ARG A 201 -99.00 6.46 22.55
N THR A 202 -99.31 6.74 21.29
CA THR A 202 -100.45 7.59 20.90
C THR A 202 -101.39 6.95 19.88
N GLY A 203 -101.01 5.80 19.29
CA GLY A 203 -101.79 5.09 18.26
C GLY A 203 -102.01 5.90 16.98
N LYS A 204 -101.32 7.04 16.82
CA LYS A 204 -101.44 7.92 15.65
C LYS A 204 -100.30 7.64 14.66
N PRO A 205 -100.54 7.76 13.35
CA PRO A 205 -99.50 7.62 12.34
C PRO A 205 -98.41 8.69 12.54
N ILE A 206 -97.16 8.34 12.24
CA ILE A 206 -96.03 9.25 12.39
C ILE A 206 -96.19 10.44 11.42
N ALA A 207 -95.99 11.67 11.93
CA ALA A 207 -96.11 12.87 11.11
C ALA A 207 -95.00 12.92 10.04
N LYS A 208 -95.35 13.29 8.81
CA LYS A 208 -94.42 13.40 7.66
C LYS A 208 -93.16 14.23 7.96
N ARG A 209 -93.29 15.27 8.80
CA ARG A 209 -92.16 16.11 9.24
C ARG A 209 -91.13 15.35 10.08
N VAL A 210 -91.59 14.42 10.92
CA VAL A 210 -90.72 13.62 11.79
C VAL A 210 -90.01 12.54 10.96
N ILE A 211 -90.70 11.93 9.99
CA ILE A 211 -90.10 10.99 9.03
C ILE A 211 -88.97 11.67 8.24
N ALA A 212 -89.22 12.87 7.70
CA ALA A 212 -88.20 13.64 6.98
C ALA A 212 -86.99 14.02 7.87
N GLN A 213 -87.19 14.25 9.17
CA GLN A 213 -86.10 14.49 10.11
C GLN A 213 -85.25 13.23 10.33
N PHE A 214 -85.87 12.05 10.44
CA PHE A 214 -85.15 10.79 10.56
C PHE A 214 -84.39 10.44 9.27
N GLU A 215 -84.99 10.63 8.09
CA GLU A 215 -84.29 10.47 6.81
C GLU A 215 -83.07 11.38 6.69
N ALA A 216 -83.21 12.65 7.07
CA ALA A 216 -82.09 13.60 7.06
C ALA A 216 -80.99 13.22 8.07
N ALA A 217 -81.37 12.67 9.23
CA ALA A 217 -80.42 12.21 10.24
C ALA A 217 -79.67 10.94 9.80
N GLU A 218 -80.36 9.97 9.19
CA GLU A 218 -79.73 8.79 8.60
C GLU A 218 -78.79 9.17 7.47
N LEU A 219 -79.22 10.04 6.55
CA LEU A 219 -78.37 10.48 5.44
C LEU A 219 -77.07 11.12 5.94
N ARG A 220 -77.13 11.93 7.02
CA ARG A 220 -75.94 12.49 7.65
C ARG A 220 -75.03 11.40 8.23
N LYS A 221 -75.61 10.38 8.87
CA LYS A 221 -74.85 9.25 9.42
C LYS A 221 -74.22 8.39 8.31
N ASP A 222 -74.93 8.15 7.22
CA ASP A 222 -74.40 7.43 6.06
C ASP A 222 -73.20 8.17 5.45
N GLN A 223 -73.29 9.50 5.31
CA GLN A 223 -72.16 10.34 4.87
C GLN A 223 -70.97 10.30 5.84
N GLU A 224 -71.21 10.25 7.15
CA GLU A 224 -70.13 10.07 8.15
C GLU A 224 -69.45 8.70 7.99
N VAL A 225 -70.24 7.63 7.84
CA VAL A 225 -69.74 6.27 7.64
C VAL A 225 -68.93 6.16 6.35
N GLU A 226 -69.41 6.77 5.26
CA GLU A 226 -68.70 6.80 3.98
C GLU A 226 -67.33 7.48 4.13
N LYS A 227 -67.27 8.65 4.79
CA LYS A 227 -66.00 9.35 5.07
C LYS A 227 -65.02 8.50 5.87
N VAL A 228 -65.50 7.84 6.93
CA VAL A 228 -64.66 6.94 7.74
C VAL A 228 -64.18 5.75 6.92
N ARG A 229 -65.04 5.18 6.08
CA ARG A 229 -64.70 4.06 5.19
C ARG A 229 -63.64 4.44 4.17
N LEU A 230 -63.73 5.62 3.56
CA LEU A 230 -62.71 6.16 2.65
C LEU A 230 -61.38 6.37 3.37
N LYS A 231 -61.39 6.95 4.58
CA LYS A 231 -60.18 7.09 5.40
C LYS A 231 -59.56 5.73 5.72
N HIS A 232 -60.35 4.74 6.11
CA HIS A 232 -59.88 3.39 6.38
C HIS A 232 -59.24 2.73 5.14
N ILE A 233 -59.87 2.86 3.97
CA ILE A 233 -59.29 2.34 2.71
C ILE A 233 -57.96 3.04 2.40
N ASN A 234 -57.89 4.36 2.55
CA ASN A 234 -56.66 5.12 2.31
C ASN A 234 -55.55 4.69 3.27
N LEU A 235 -55.83 4.64 4.58
CA LEU A 235 -54.88 4.17 5.59
C LEU A 235 -54.42 2.74 5.32
N ARG A 236 -55.32 1.82 4.94
CA ARG A 236 -54.96 0.44 4.61
C ARG A 236 -54.04 0.37 3.39
N THR A 237 -54.32 1.16 2.35
CA THR A 237 -53.45 1.23 1.17
C THR A 237 -52.10 1.87 1.51
N HIS A 238 -52.07 2.88 2.39
CA HIS A 238 -50.84 3.50 2.85
C HIS A 238 -49.99 2.53 3.68
N LEU A 239 -50.61 1.80 4.61
CA LEU A 239 -49.97 0.74 5.40
C LEU A 239 -49.35 -0.30 4.47
N LYS A 240 -50.11 -0.81 3.50
CA LYS A 240 -49.58 -1.78 2.53
C LYS A 240 -48.41 -1.24 1.70
N LYS A 241 -48.42 0.07 1.35
CA LYS A 241 -47.28 0.72 0.67
C LYS A 241 -46.06 0.79 1.58
N LEU A 242 -46.23 1.17 2.84
CA LEU A 242 -45.15 1.21 3.82
C LEU A 242 -44.57 -0.18 4.09
N GLU A 243 -45.41 -1.20 4.24
CA GLU A 243 -44.97 -2.61 4.35
C GLU A 243 -44.18 -3.04 3.11
N GLN A 244 -44.64 -2.70 1.91
CA GLN A 244 -43.89 -3.01 0.68
C GLN A 244 -42.56 -2.27 0.60
N GLN A 245 -42.51 -1.00 1.03
CA GLN A 245 -41.26 -0.24 1.10
C GLN A 245 -40.31 -0.81 2.15
N LEU A 246 -40.84 -1.23 3.30
CA LEU A 246 -40.07 -1.90 4.34
C LEU A 246 -39.51 -3.21 3.80
N HIS A 247 -40.35 -4.06 3.20
CA HIS A 247 -39.90 -5.30 2.59
C HIS A 247 -38.91 -5.08 1.45
N ALA A 248 -39.06 -4.03 0.64
CA ALA A 248 -38.09 -3.70 -0.41
C ALA A 248 -36.75 -3.24 0.17
N LYS A 249 -36.76 -2.48 1.29
CA LYS A 249 -35.55 -2.10 2.03
C LYS A 249 -34.91 -3.31 2.71
N GLU A 250 -35.73 -4.20 3.27
CA GLU A 250 -35.29 -5.47 3.83
C GLU A 250 -34.71 -6.38 2.75
N GLN A 251 -35.29 -6.45 1.56
CA GLN A 251 -34.76 -7.20 0.40
C GLN A 251 -33.48 -6.57 -0.16
N LEU A 252 -33.38 -5.24 -0.16
CA LEU A 252 -32.12 -4.54 -0.45
C LEU A 252 -31.04 -4.91 0.57
N ALA A 253 -31.44 -5.04 1.84
CA ALA A 253 -30.59 -5.55 2.91
C ALA A 253 -30.44 -7.10 2.87
N GLU A 254 -31.34 -7.84 2.23
CA GLU A 254 -31.27 -9.29 2.08
C GLU A 254 -30.20 -9.69 1.04
N GLY A 255 -29.84 -8.76 0.14
CA GLY A 255 -28.63 -8.83 -0.68
C GLY A 255 -27.34 -8.42 0.04
N LEU A 256 -27.45 -7.86 1.25
CA LEU A 256 -26.35 -7.65 2.19
C LEU A 256 -26.56 -8.61 3.35
N HIS A 257 -26.27 -9.90 3.12
CA HIS A 257 -26.37 -10.89 4.19
C HIS A 257 -25.61 -10.36 5.40
N LEU A 258 -26.32 -10.11 6.51
CA LEU A 258 -25.72 -9.64 7.76
C LEU A 258 -24.56 -10.57 8.18
N ILE A 259 -24.69 -11.85 7.82
CA ILE A 259 -23.68 -12.90 7.94
C ILE A 259 -22.44 -12.58 7.08
N ASP A 260 -22.58 -12.18 5.83
CA ASP A 260 -21.45 -11.79 4.97
C ASP A 260 -20.79 -10.51 5.47
N PHE A 261 -21.56 -9.55 5.99
CA PHE A 261 -21.03 -8.33 6.60
C PHE A 261 -20.24 -8.63 7.87
N GLU A 262 -20.78 -9.47 8.75
CA GLU A 262 -20.07 -9.95 9.95
C GLU A 262 -18.84 -10.79 9.59
N GLN A 263 -18.93 -11.64 8.56
CA GLN A 263 -17.80 -12.40 8.04
C GLN A 263 -16.71 -11.47 7.52
N LEU A 264 -17.05 -10.47 6.72
CA LEU A 264 -16.10 -9.48 6.20
C LEU A 264 -15.43 -8.72 7.34
N LYS A 265 -16.18 -8.41 8.41
CA LYS A 265 -15.66 -7.76 9.60
C LYS A 265 -14.67 -8.66 10.35
N ILE A 266 -14.98 -9.94 10.53
CA ILE A 266 -14.08 -10.92 11.15
C ILE A 266 -12.82 -11.09 10.30
N GLU A 267 -12.95 -11.20 8.99
CA GLU A 267 -11.83 -11.33 8.06
C GLU A 267 -10.93 -10.10 8.09
N ASN A 268 -11.51 -8.90 8.05
CA ASN A 268 -10.76 -7.66 8.13
C ASN A 268 -9.98 -7.55 9.44
N GLN A 269 -10.62 -7.89 10.57
CA GLN A 269 -9.98 -7.91 11.87
C GLN A 269 -8.82 -8.92 11.92
N THR A 270 -9.04 -10.14 11.42
CA THR A 270 -8.00 -11.19 11.35
C THR A 270 -6.83 -10.77 10.46
N LEU A 271 -7.09 -10.07 9.35
CA LEU A 271 -6.04 -9.55 8.46
C LEU A 271 -5.25 -8.42 9.13
N ASN A 272 -5.91 -7.52 9.86
CA ASN A 272 -5.23 -6.48 10.62
C ASN A 272 -4.33 -7.06 11.72
N GLU A 273 -4.81 -8.05 12.47
CA GLU A 273 -3.99 -8.77 13.46
C GLU A 273 -2.73 -9.39 12.82
N LYS A 274 -2.89 -10.03 11.65
CA LYS A 274 -1.73 -10.55 10.88
C LYS A 274 -0.78 -9.45 10.42
N ILE A 275 -1.29 -8.30 10.00
CA ILE A 275 -0.47 -7.15 9.60
C ILE A 275 0.33 -6.64 10.81
N GLU A 276 -0.31 -6.53 11.97
CA GLU A 276 0.33 -6.13 13.23
C GLU A 276 1.43 -7.12 13.64
N GLU A 277 1.16 -8.42 13.62
CA GLU A 277 2.17 -9.46 13.88
C GLU A 277 3.38 -9.35 12.93
N ARG A 278 3.13 -9.21 11.62
CA ARG A 278 4.22 -9.08 10.63
C ARG A 278 4.98 -7.77 10.82
N ASN A 279 4.31 -6.69 11.20
CA ASN A 279 4.95 -5.41 11.51
C ASN A 279 5.85 -5.53 12.75
N GLU A 280 5.42 -6.24 13.79
CA GLU A 280 6.26 -6.53 14.95
C GLU A 280 7.48 -7.38 14.59
N GLU A 281 7.29 -8.44 13.79
CA GLU A 281 8.39 -9.27 13.29
C GLU A 281 9.38 -8.46 12.47
N LEU A 282 8.89 -7.59 11.60
CA LEU A 282 9.70 -6.68 10.81
C LEU A 282 10.48 -5.73 11.72
N HIS A 283 9.85 -5.21 12.77
CA HIS A 283 10.52 -4.37 13.75
C HIS A 283 11.60 -5.13 14.54
N LYS A 284 11.34 -6.38 14.94
CA LYS A 284 12.31 -7.28 15.57
C LYS A 284 13.50 -7.56 14.64
N LEU A 285 13.25 -7.80 13.35
CA LEU A 285 14.29 -8.01 12.35
C LEU A 285 15.13 -6.75 12.12
N ARG A 286 14.51 -5.56 11.99
CA ARG A 286 15.24 -4.30 11.89
C ARG A 286 16.18 -4.08 13.09
N LYS A 287 15.71 -4.34 14.32
CA LYS A 287 16.55 -4.29 15.53
C LYS A 287 17.74 -5.25 15.45
N LYS A 288 17.51 -6.50 15.03
CA LYS A 288 18.59 -7.49 14.81
C LYS A 288 19.58 -7.00 13.77
N THR A 289 19.13 -6.48 12.62
CA THR A 289 20.00 -5.93 11.58
C THR A 289 20.86 -4.79 12.10
N THR A 290 20.27 -3.83 12.82
CA THR A 290 21.03 -2.71 13.41
C THR A 290 22.10 -3.21 14.39
N SER A 291 21.74 -4.15 15.27
CA SER A 291 22.69 -4.76 16.21
C SER A 291 23.82 -5.49 15.49
N THR A 292 23.50 -6.29 14.47
CA THR A 292 24.50 -6.98 13.65
C THR A 292 25.44 -6.00 12.93
N VAL A 293 24.91 -4.89 12.39
CA VAL A 293 25.73 -3.85 11.75
C VAL A 293 26.68 -3.20 12.76
N GLN A 294 26.23 -2.93 13.98
CA GLN A 294 27.08 -2.41 15.05
C GLN A 294 28.20 -3.40 15.40
N VAL A 295 27.87 -4.68 15.60
CA VAL A 295 28.86 -5.73 15.87
C VAL A 295 29.86 -5.86 14.72
N LEU A 296 29.40 -5.86 13.46
CA LEU A 296 30.26 -5.89 12.29
C LEU A 296 31.18 -4.67 12.23
N THR A 297 30.68 -3.50 12.60
CA THR A 297 31.48 -2.26 12.64
C THR A 297 32.59 -2.38 13.69
N HIS A 298 32.27 -2.82 14.91
CA HIS A 298 33.29 -3.04 15.94
C HIS A 298 34.31 -4.11 15.55
N ILE A 299 33.89 -5.20 14.91
CA ILE A 299 34.80 -6.23 14.40
C ILE A 299 35.72 -5.66 13.33
N LYS A 300 35.18 -4.85 12.40
CA LYS A 300 35.96 -4.19 11.35
C LYS A 300 37.00 -3.24 11.93
N GLU A 301 36.63 -2.43 12.92
CA GLU A 301 37.54 -1.53 13.64
C GLU A 301 38.67 -2.29 14.34
N LYS A 302 38.33 -3.35 15.10
CA LYS A 302 39.32 -4.22 15.75
C LYS A 302 40.25 -4.89 14.75
N LEU A 303 39.71 -5.38 13.63
CA LEU A 303 40.50 -5.98 12.58
C LEU A 303 41.48 -4.98 11.96
N GLN A 304 41.01 -3.76 11.68
CA GLN A 304 41.87 -2.69 11.15
C GLN A 304 42.99 -2.32 12.14
N PHE A 305 42.68 -2.25 13.43
CA PHE A 305 43.67 -2.01 14.48
C PHE A 305 44.74 -3.11 14.52
N VAL A 306 44.33 -4.38 14.58
CA VAL A 306 45.26 -5.53 14.61
C VAL A 306 46.07 -5.63 13.32
N LEU A 307 45.48 -5.31 12.16
CA LEU A 307 46.22 -5.26 10.90
C LEU A 307 47.28 -4.17 10.89
N ALA A 308 46.97 -2.98 11.42
CA ALA A 308 47.93 -1.90 11.55
C ALA A 308 49.09 -2.28 12.49
N GLU A 309 48.78 -2.89 13.64
CA GLU A 309 49.77 -3.42 14.58
C GLU A 309 50.64 -4.51 13.94
N SER A 310 50.04 -5.46 13.22
CA SER A 310 50.78 -6.51 12.50
C SER A 310 51.70 -5.93 11.42
N GLN A 311 51.26 -4.87 10.71
CA GLN A 311 52.11 -4.18 9.75
C GLN A 311 53.29 -3.47 10.44
N MET A 312 53.06 -2.86 11.60
CA MET A 312 54.14 -2.26 12.39
C MET A 312 55.14 -3.31 12.84
N LEU A 313 54.70 -4.40 13.47
CA LEU A 313 55.58 -5.50 13.87
C LEU A 313 56.36 -6.11 12.70
N LYS A 314 55.74 -6.19 11.51
CA LYS A 314 56.44 -6.63 10.30
C LYS A 314 57.57 -5.68 9.89
N ARG A 315 57.35 -4.36 9.99
CA ARG A 315 58.41 -3.37 9.74
C ARG A 315 59.51 -3.48 10.77
N ASP A 316 59.17 -3.54 12.05
CA ASP A 316 60.14 -3.68 13.14
C ASP A 316 60.98 -4.97 12.98
N SER A 317 60.33 -6.08 12.58
CA SER A 317 61.01 -7.34 12.28
C SER A 317 61.97 -7.21 11.09
N GLN A 318 61.57 -6.51 10.03
CA GLN A 318 62.43 -6.24 8.87
C GLN A 318 63.64 -5.39 9.25
N GLU A 319 63.43 -4.31 10.02
CA GLU A 319 64.51 -3.46 10.53
C GLU A 319 65.49 -4.24 11.42
N LEU A 320 64.99 -5.12 12.29
CA LEU A 320 65.85 -6.00 13.08
C LEU A 320 66.61 -7.01 12.22
N GLU A 321 65.99 -7.58 11.19
CA GLU A 321 66.67 -8.48 10.26
C GLU A 321 67.79 -7.77 9.49
N GLU A 322 67.55 -6.55 9.03
CA GLU A 322 68.56 -5.69 8.39
C GLU A 322 69.70 -5.32 9.35
N ALA A 323 69.38 -4.95 10.59
CA ALA A 323 70.38 -4.68 11.62
C ALA A 323 71.19 -5.94 11.95
N LEU A 324 70.56 -7.12 11.95
CA LEU A 324 71.21 -8.39 12.20
C LEU A 324 72.14 -8.79 11.05
N THR A 325 71.72 -8.61 9.78
CA THR A 325 72.58 -8.87 8.62
C THR A 325 73.78 -7.93 8.61
N ALA A 326 73.57 -6.63 8.84
CA ALA A 326 74.66 -5.66 8.96
C ALA A 326 75.65 -6.03 10.08
N ASN A 327 75.15 -6.44 11.26
CA ASN A 327 76.01 -6.91 12.36
C ASN A 327 76.76 -8.20 12.02
N ARG A 328 76.13 -9.14 11.28
CA ARG A 328 76.79 -10.37 10.80
C ARG A 328 77.93 -10.03 9.83
N ASP A 329 77.72 -9.08 8.93
CA ASP A 329 78.74 -8.64 7.99
C ASP A 329 79.90 -7.93 8.70
N GLN A 330 79.60 -7.04 9.65
CA GLN A 330 80.62 -6.41 10.50
C GLN A 330 81.42 -7.44 11.30
N LEU A 331 80.76 -8.47 11.85
CA LEU A 331 81.43 -9.56 12.55
C LEU A 331 82.33 -10.36 11.61
N ALA A 332 81.91 -10.61 10.37
CA ALA A 332 82.72 -11.29 9.36
C ALA A 332 83.97 -10.46 9.01
N HIS A 333 83.84 -9.15 8.81
CA HIS A 333 84.96 -8.23 8.60
C HIS A 333 85.93 -8.25 9.78
N LYS A 334 85.44 -8.06 11.01
CA LYS A 334 86.28 -8.09 12.22
C LYS A 334 86.98 -9.45 12.41
N LYS A 335 86.32 -10.57 12.09
CA LYS A 335 86.95 -11.90 12.11
C LYS A 335 88.07 -12.00 11.08
N LYS A 336 87.86 -11.51 9.85
CA LYS A 336 88.87 -11.48 8.80
C LYS A 336 90.08 -10.63 9.20
N ASP A 337 89.86 -9.45 9.77
CA ASP A 337 90.93 -8.56 10.24
C ASP A 337 91.70 -9.18 11.41
N ARG A 338 91.00 -9.78 12.37
CA ARG A 338 91.59 -10.55 13.48
C ARG A 338 92.46 -11.68 12.94
N ASP A 339 91.96 -12.45 11.99
CA ASP A 339 92.68 -13.60 11.42
C ASP A 339 93.89 -13.13 10.59
N ALA A 340 93.78 -12.03 9.85
CA ALA A 340 94.91 -11.40 9.14
C ALA A 340 95.98 -10.91 10.13
N THR A 341 95.58 -10.26 11.22
CA THR A 341 96.50 -9.80 12.28
C THR A 341 97.15 -10.99 12.98
N ARG A 342 96.40 -12.07 13.25
CA ARG A 342 96.93 -13.31 13.83
C ARG A 342 97.93 -13.98 12.90
N GLN A 343 97.65 -14.04 11.60
CA GLN A 343 98.59 -14.53 10.59
C GLN A 343 99.85 -13.67 10.51
N LEU A 344 99.72 -12.34 10.57
CA LEU A 344 100.86 -11.41 10.60
C LEU A 344 101.69 -11.61 11.87
N ALA A 345 101.05 -11.68 13.04
CA ALA A 345 101.72 -11.96 14.31
C ALA A 345 102.43 -13.31 14.30
N ALA A 346 101.83 -14.35 13.71
CA ALA A 346 102.49 -15.64 13.53
C ALA A 346 103.70 -15.55 12.59
N ARG A 347 103.61 -14.79 11.48
CA ARG A 347 104.74 -14.52 10.57
C ARG A 347 105.85 -13.73 11.25
N LEU A 348 105.55 -12.69 12.02
CA LEU A 348 106.54 -11.92 12.79
C LEU A 348 107.18 -12.79 13.87
N LYS A 349 106.40 -13.57 14.62
CA LYS A 349 106.93 -14.52 15.60
C LYS A 349 107.86 -15.55 14.96
N SER A 350 107.57 -16.00 13.74
CA SER A 350 108.47 -16.86 12.96
C SER A 350 109.77 -16.14 12.54
N LYS A 351 109.73 -14.84 12.25
CA LYS A 351 110.94 -14.04 11.92
C LYS A 351 111.76 -13.70 13.17
N GLU A 352 111.10 -13.49 14.30
CA GLU A 352 111.72 -13.23 15.62
C GLU A 352 112.22 -14.50 16.33
N GLY A 353 112.15 -15.68 15.69
CA GLY A 353 112.57 -16.94 16.28
C GLY A 353 114.03 -16.92 16.78
N PHE A 354 114.89 -16.13 16.13
CA PHE A 354 116.27 -15.93 16.58
C PHE A 354 116.38 -15.11 17.87
N ALA A 355 115.53 -14.10 18.06
CA ALA A 355 115.60 -13.16 19.20
C ALA A 355 114.93 -13.69 20.48
N LYS A 356 114.19 -14.81 20.42
CA LYS A 356 113.47 -15.39 21.58
C LYS A 356 114.13 -16.64 22.17
N SER A 357 115.12 -17.21 21.49
CA SER A 357 115.85 -18.36 22.02
C SER A 357 117.02 -17.85 22.85
N GLU A 358 116.80 -17.70 24.15
CA GLU A 358 117.82 -17.31 25.13
C GLU A 358 119.04 -18.23 25.06
N LEU A 359 118.83 -19.54 24.86
CA LEU A 359 119.90 -20.52 24.59
C LEU A 359 120.71 -20.22 23.32
N LEU A 360 120.08 -19.64 22.29
CA LEU A 360 120.74 -19.33 21.03
C LEU A 360 121.50 -18.00 21.11
N ILE A 361 120.99 -17.05 21.92
CA ILE A 361 121.69 -15.83 22.30
C ILE A 361 122.90 -16.20 23.16
N GLU A 362 122.74 -17.04 24.18
CA GLU A 362 123.84 -17.56 24.99
C GLU A 362 124.86 -18.35 24.15
N ASP A 363 124.45 -19.13 23.16
CA ASP A 363 125.37 -19.85 22.25
C ASP A 363 126.10 -18.86 21.31
N PHE A 364 125.44 -17.78 20.89
CA PHE A 364 126.07 -16.71 20.11
C PHE A 364 127.09 -15.94 20.95
N GLU A 365 126.73 -15.55 22.18
CA GLU A 365 127.62 -14.91 23.14
C GLU A 365 128.78 -15.84 23.55
N LYS A 366 128.52 -17.14 23.74
CA LYS A 366 129.58 -18.14 23.98
C LYS A 366 130.51 -18.25 22.79
N ARG A 367 130.00 -18.31 21.55
CA ARG A 367 130.85 -18.30 20.35
C ARG A 367 131.65 -17.03 20.21
N GLU A 368 131.08 -15.88 20.57
CA GLU A 368 131.78 -14.60 20.56
C GLU A 368 132.91 -14.59 21.59
N ASN A 369 132.64 -15.08 22.81
CA ASN A 369 133.67 -15.25 23.85
C ASN A 369 134.74 -16.28 23.46
N ASP A 370 134.34 -17.42 22.88
CA ASP A 370 135.26 -18.45 22.38
C ASP A 370 136.16 -17.89 21.26
N LEU A 371 135.64 -17.01 20.40
CA LEU A 371 136.44 -16.31 19.39
C LEU A 371 137.50 -15.42 20.05
N VAL A 372 137.11 -14.63 21.05
CA VAL A 372 138.04 -13.79 21.81
C VAL A 372 139.10 -14.64 22.52
N ASP A 373 138.71 -15.77 23.12
CA ASP A 373 139.63 -16.68 23.79
C ASP A 373 140.56 -17.40 22.80
N LEU A 374 140.08 -17.77 21.61
CA LEU A 374 140.90 -18.33 20.53
C LEU A 374 141.89 -17.29 19.98
N GLU A 375 141.48 -16.02 19.84
CA GLU A 375 142.38 -14.92 19.49
C GLU A 375 143.46 -14.71 20.55
N ARG A 376 143.09 -14.81 21.83
CA ARG A 376 144.03 -14.75 22.95
C ARG A 376 144.99 -15.93 22.96
N ARG A 377 144.49 -17.16 22.74
CA ARG A 377 145.31 -18.38 22.59
C ARG A 377 146.27 -18.27 21.42
N ARG A 378 145.81 -17.70 20.29
CA ARG A 378 146.63 -17.43 19.11
C ARG A 378 147.76 -16.46 19.46
N ALA A 379 147.46 -15.38 20.19
CA ALA A 379 148.48 -14.44 20.65
C ALA A 379 149.49 -15.11 21.61
N GLU A 380 149.04 -15.94 22.54
CA GLU A 380 149.91 -16.70 23.46
C GLU A 380 150.79 -17.71 22.72
N LEU A 381 150.26 -18.42 21.72
CA LEU A 381 151.03 -19.36 20.89
C LEU A 381 152.06 -18.64 20.03
N ILE A 382 151.74 -17.45 19.51
CA ILE A 382 152.71 -16.59 18.81
C ILE A 382 153.83 -16.17 19.79
N GLN A 383 153.50 -15.79 21.02
CA GLN A 383 154.50 -15.45 22.04
C GLN A 383 155.35 -16.65 22.48
N ARG A 384 154.75 -17.85 22.65
CA ARG A 384 155.50 -19.10 22.93
C ARG A 384 156.39 -19.51 21.77
N HIS A 385 155.93 -19.39 20.53
CA HIS A 385 156.75 -19.64 19.35
C HIS A 385 157.91 -18.65 19.31
N ALA A 386 157.69 -17.37 19.61
CA ALA A 386 158.75 -16.36 19.72
C ALA A 386 159.76 -16.69 20.82
N LEU A 387 159.31 -17.16 21.99
CA LEU A 387 160.17 -17.58 23.11
C LEU A 387 160.98 -18.85 22.80
N LEU A 388 160.37 -19.88 22.23
CA LEU A 388 161.06 -21.12 21.80
C LEU A 388 162.04 -20.85 20.65
N THR A 389 161.71 -19.95 19.73
CA THR A 389 162.65 -19.49 18.69
C THR A 389 163.84 -18.75 19.30
N LYS A 390 163.63 -17.99 20.39
CA LYS A 390 164.70 -17.32 21.16
C LYS A 390 165.56 -18.33 21.93
N GLN A 391 164.96 -19.35 22.53
CA GLN A 391 165.66 -20.41 23.28
C GLN A 391 166.46 -21.35 22.36
N MET A 392 165.94 -21.68 21.16
CA MET A 392 166.71 -22.38 20.12
C MET A 392 167.90 -21.55 19.60
N LYS A 393 167.76 -20.22 19.49
CA LYS A 393 168.87 -19.31 19.15
C LYS A 393 169.90 -19.14 20.27
N GLN A 394 169.54 -19.39 21.53
CA GLN A 394 170.45 -19.30 22.69
C GLN A 394 171.17 -20.62 23.00
N ALA A 395 170.58 -21.79 22.70
CA ALA A 395 171.21 -23.10 22.90
C ALA A 395 172.26 -23.48 21.82
N GLY A 396 172.29 -22.78 20.68
CA GLY A 396 173.30 -23.01 19.62
C GLY A 396 174.63 -22.27 19.79
N LYS A 397 174.81 -21.44 20.84
CA LYS A 397 175.95 -20.51 20.96
C LYS A 397 176.95 -20.78 22.11
N ALA A 398 176.86 -21.93 22.80
CA ALA A 398 177.79 -22.31 23.87
C ALA A 398 178.60 -23.61 23.61
N VAL A 399 178.64 -24.09 22.36
CA VAL A 399 179.60 -25.10 21.91
C VAL A 399 180.50 -24.46 20.85
N LYS A 400 181.58 -23.82 21.31
CA LYS A 400 182.89 -23.73 20.67
C LYS A 400 183.86 -22.94 21.53
#